data_AF-G2ITA3-F1
#
_entry.id   AF-G2ITA3-F1
#
_cell.length_a   1.000
_cell.length_b   1.000
_cell.length_c   1.000
_cell.angle_alpha   90.00
_cell.angle_beta   90.00
_cell.angle_gamma   90.00
#
_symmetry.space_group_name_H-M   'P 1'
#
loop_
_entity.id
_entity.type
_entity.pdbx_description
1 polymer ?
#
loop_
_entity_poly.entity_id
_entity_poly.type
_entity_poly.pdbx_seq_one_letter_code
_entity_poly.pdbx_strand_id
1 'polypeptide(L)'
;MPLIVRQAGYPDIMVETLADASRRYCERRDKTCLGASAFPEAELMRDGVIVGRISYNGRIWHPIPWRPGDRPIYDNAACPGGEAAG
;
A
#
# COMPACT_ATOMS: atom_id res chain seq x y z
N MET A 1 15.19 9.14 -4.54
CA MET A 1 14.10 9.90 -3.89
C MET A 1 13.15 8.91 -3.22
N PRO A 2 12.92 9.06 -1.91
CA PRO A 2 12.03 8.20 -1.14
C PRO A 2 10.57 8.38 -1.58
N LEU A 3 9.78 7.35 -1.37
CA LEU A 3 8.34 7.35 -1.49
C LEU A 3 7.75 7.70 -0.12
N ILE A 4 6.55 8.28 -0.12
CA ILE A 4 5.83 8.65 1.10
C ILE A 4 4.47 7.97 1.07
N VAL A 5 4.17 7.15 2.07
CA VAL A 5 2.84 6.62 2.31
C VAL A 5 2.08 7.64 3.16
N ARG A 6 1.14 8.33 2.53
CA ARG A 6 0.27 9.32 3.18
C ARG A 6 -1.10 8.71 3.39
N GLN A 7 -1.65 8.89 4.59
CA GLN A 7 -2.94 8.31 4.95
C GLN A 7 -3.69 9.24 5.88
N ALA A 8 -4.96 9.50 5.58
CA ALA A 8 -5.78 10.38 6.40
C ALA A 8 -5.89 9.85 7.84
N GLY A 9 -5.57 10.70 8.82
CA GLY A 9 -5.59 10.33 10.24
C GLY A 9 -4.34 9.61 10.76
N TYR A 10 -3.31 9.41 9.93
CA TYR A 10 -2.06 8.76 10.34
C TYR A 10 -0.83 9.57 9.92
N PRO A 11 0.30 9.43 10.62
CA PRO A 11 1.54 10.09 10.21
C PRO A 11 2.05 9.53 8.88
N ASP A 12 2.74 10.38 8.12
CA ASP A 12 3.38 9.98 6.87
C ASP A 12 4.51 8.96 7.13
N ILE A 13 4.62 7.94 6.28
CA ILE A 13 5.71 6.94 6.34
C ILE A 13 6.65 7.14 5.16
N MET A 14 7.93 7.38 5.41
CA MET A 14 8.94 7.35 4.37
C MET A 14 9.33 5.90 4.07
N VAL A 15 9.31 5.52 2.80
CA VAL A 15 9.63 4.18 2.33
C VAL A 15 10.48 4.25 1.07
N GLU A 16 11.31 3.25 0.81
CA GLU A 16 12.22 3.26 -0.35
C GLU A 16 11.65 2.50 -1.54
N THR A 17 10.75 1.55 -1.29
CA THR A 17 10.20 0.65 -2.31
C THR A 17 8.69 0.45 -2.17
N LEU A 18 8.05 0.00 -3.24
CA LEU A 18 6.64 -0.41 -3.24
C LEU A 18 6.37 -1.56 -2.25
N ALA A 19 7.31 -2.48 -2.11
CA ALA A 19 7.21 -3.57 -1.14
C ALA A 19 7.22 -3.05 0.30
N ASP A 20 8.12 -2.11 0.63
CA ASP A 20 8.15 -1.50 1.96
C ASP A 20 6.89 -0.65 2.21
N ALA A 21 6.41 0.09 1.21
CA ALA A 21 5.13 0.82 1.28
C ALA A 21 3.95 -0.08 1.67
N SER A 22 3.79 -1.20 0.94
CA SER A 22 2.75 -2.20 1.20
C SER A 22 2.91 -2.83 2.58
N ARG A 23 4.13 -3.24 2.96
CA ARG A 23 4.42 -3.85 4.26
C ARG A 23 4.07 -2.91 5.42
N ARG A 24 4.57 -1.68 5.38
CA ARG A 24 4.34 -0.67 6.44
C ARG A 24 2.86 -0.32 6.57
N TYR A 25 2.14 -0.25 5.46
CA TYR A 25 0.69 -0.06 5.45
C TYR A 25 -0.04 -1.23 6.12
N CYS A 26 0.29 -2.47 5.75
CA CYS A 26 -0.29 -3.67 6.37
C CYS A 26 0.03 -3.74 7.87
N GLU A 27 1.28 -3.53 8.28
CA GLU A 27 1.66 -3.48 9.70
C GLU A 27 0.85 -2.45 10.49
N ARG A 28 0.60 -1.28 9.91
CA ARG A 28 -0.23 -0.24 10.53
C ARG A 28 -1.68 -0.69 10.65
N ARG A 29 -2.26 -1.23 9.59
CA ARG A 29 -3.62 -1.77 9.58
C ARG A 29 -3.78 -2.82 10.68
N ASP A 30 -2.89 -3.82 10.72
CA ASP A 30 -2.91 -4.89 11.70
C ASP A 30 -2.76 -4.38 13.15
N LYS A 31 -1.98 -3.32 13.38
CA LYS A 31 -1.86 -2.67 14.70
C LYS A 31 -3.11 -1.92 15.16
N THR A 32 -3.98 -1.52 14.24
CA THR A 32 -5.17 -0.72 14.60
C THR A 32 -6.36 -1.56 15.05
N CYS A 33 -6.34 -2.88 14.86
CA CYS A 33 -7.47 -3.80 15.12
C CYS A 33 -8.81 -3.37 14.46
N LEU A 34 -8.79 -2.37 13.58
CA LEU A 34 -9.90 -1.98 12.74
C LEU A 34 -9.95 -2.99 11.61
N GLY A 35 -11.03 -3.78 11.52
CA GLY A 35 -11.20 -4.74 10.44
C GLY A 35 -10.95 -4.09 9.08
N ALA A 36 -10.39 -4.85 8.12
CA ALA A 36 -9.84 -4.32 6.87
C ALA A 36 -10.78 -3.39 6.06
N SER A 37 -12.10 -3.52 6.22
CA SER A 37 -13.10 -2.67 5.55
C SER A 37 -13.26 -1.26 6.14
N ALA A 38 -12.80 -1.02 7.38
CA ALA A 38 -12.89 0.29 8.04
C ALA A 38 -11.57 1.07 8.00
N PHE A 39 -10.48 0.43 7.56
CA PHE A 39 -9.17 1.06 7.50
C PHE A 39 -9.05 1.88 6.20
N PRO A 40 -8.74 3.19 6.28
CA PRO A 40 -8.75 4.07 5.12
C PRO A 40 -7.62 3.70 4.14
N GLU A 41 -7.86 3.90 2.84
CA GLU A 41 -6.81 3.76 1.82
C GLU A 41 -5.65 4.75 2.07
N ALA A 42 -4.47 4.40 1.57
CA ALA A 42 -3.30 5.29 1.61
C ALA A 42 -2.88 5.69 0.20
N GLU A 43 -2.30 6.88 0.08
CA GLU A 43 -1.74 7.40 -1.16
C GLU A 43 -0.22 7.28 -1.11
N LEU A 44 0.37 6.83 -2.21
CA LEU A 44 1.81 6.77 -2.39
C LEU A 44 2.26 8.02 -3.15
N MET A 45 3.04 8.85 -2.49
CA MET A 45 3.58 10.09 -3.05
C MET A 45 5.07 9.96 -3.37
N ARG A 46 5.51 10.61 -4.44
CA ARG A 46 6.91 10.79 -4.81
C ARG A 46 7.10 12.21 -5.28
N ASP A 47 8.00 12.96 -4.64
CA ASP A 47 8.29 14.35 -5.02
C ASP A 47 7.04 15.26 -5.06
N GLY A 48 6.10 15.04 -4.12
CA GLY A 48 4.83 15.78 -4.07
C GLY A 48 3.76 15.32 -5.07
N VAL A 49 4.06 14.34 -5.94
CA VAL A 49 3.11 13.77 -6.91
C VAL A 49 2.58 12.43 -6.41
N ILE A 50 1.28 12.18 -6.55
CA ILE A 50 0.69 10.88 -6.23
C ILE A 50 1.05 9.91 -7.35
N VAL A 51 1.88 8.92 -7.02
CA VAL A 51 2.36 7.88 -7.95
C VAL A 51 1.58 6.59 -7.83
N GLY A 52 0.76 6.42 -6.80
CA GLY A 52 -0.14 5.29 -6.65
C GLY A 52 -1.04 5.38 -5.42
N ARG A 53 -1.93 4.40 -5.25
CA ARG A 53 -2.71 4.24 -4.02
C ARG A 53 -2.65 2.81 -3.52
N ILE A 54 -2.66 2.66 -2.20
CA ILE A 54 -2.60 1.39 -1.49
C ILE A 54 -4.02 1.06 -1.02
N SER A 55 -4.57 -0.02 -1.55
CA SER A 55 -5.87 -0.54 -1.12
C SER A 55 -5.76 -1.28 0.22
N TYR A 56 -6.90 -1.51 0.87
CA TYR A 56 -7.00 -2.20 2.16
C TYR A 56 -6.31 -3.57 2.23
N ASN A 57 -6.09 -4.25 1.10
CA ASN A 57 -5.40 -5.54 1.01
C ASN A 57 -3.87 -5.42 0.82
N GLY A 58 -3.33 -4.21 0.79
CA GLY A 58 -1.90 -3.95 0.60
C GLY A 58 -1.46 -3.89 -0.86
N ARG A 59 -2.39 -4.06 -1.83
CA ARG A 59 -2.09 -3.87 -3.25
C ARG A 59 -1.88 -2.40 -3.56
N ILE A 60 -0.92 -2.09 -4.42
CA ILE A 60 -0.66 -0.74 -4.89
C ILE A 60 -1.11 -0.62 -6.33
N TRP A 61 -1.97 0.35 -6.58
CA TRP A 61 -2.59 0.61 -7.87
C TRP A 61 -2.18 1.98 -8.40
N HIS A 62 -2.46 2.21 -9.69
CA HIS A 62 -2.26 3.52 -10.31
C HIS A 62 -3.07 4.63 -9.65
N PRO A 63 -2.66 5.90 -9.74
CA PRO A 63 -3.39 7.01 -9.13
C PRO A 63 -4.68 7.41 -9.89
N ILE A 64 -4.89 6.88 -11.11
CA ILE A 64 -6.08 7.08 -11.94
C ILE A 64 -7.19 6.09 -11.58
N PRO A 65 -8.48 6.42 -11.87
CA PRO A 65 -9.60 5.53 -11.56
C PRO A 65 -9.42 4.14 -12.20
N TRP A 66 -9.39 3.12 -11.35
CA TRP A 66 -9.22 1.72 -11.77
C TRP A 66 -10.46 1.22 -12.50
N ARG A 67 -10.25 0.51 -13.61
CA ARG A 67 -11.32 -0.23 -14.28
C ARG A 67 -11.30 -1.69 -13.81
N PRO A 68 -12.44 -2.38 -13.85
CA PRO A 68 -12.47 -3.83 -13.67
C PRO A 68 -11.53 -4.49 -14.69
N GLY A 69 -10.50 -5.19 -14.22
CA GLY A 69 -9.50 -5.85 -15.07
C GLY A 69 -8.14 -5.16 -15.11
N ASP A 70 -8.00 -3.95 -14.57
CA ASP A 70 -6.68 -3.35 -14.36
C ASP A 70 -5.84 -4.19 -13.39
N ARG A 71 -4.53 -4.18 -13.60
CA ARG A 71 -3.57 -4.86 -12.73
C ARG A 71 -2.95 -3.87 -11.76
N PRO A 72 -2.73 -4.26 -10.50
CA PRO A 72 -1.98 -3.43 -9.57
C PRO A 72 -0.54 -3.25 -10.07
N ILE A 73 0.06 -2.09 -9.75
CA ILE A 73 1.49 -1.83 -9.93
C ILE A 73 2.30 -2.80 -9.07
N TYR A 74 1.80 -3.09 -7.88
CA TYR A 74 2.40 -4.05 -6.95
C TYR A 74 1.32 -4.90 -6.30
N ASP A 75 1.46 -6.22 -6.43
CA ASP A 75 0.62 -7.19 -5.76
C ASP A 75 1.45 -7.92 -4.68
N ASN A 76 1.10 -7.66 -3.42
CA ASN A 76 1.75 -8.27 -2.27
C ASN A 76 1.42 -9.76 -2.07
N ALA A 77 0.39 -10.29 -2.74
CA ALA A 77 0.04 -11.70 -2.68
C ALA A 77 0.77 -12.52 -3.76
N ALA A 78 1.10 -11.91 -4.89
CA ALA A 78 1.84 -12.52 -6.01
C ALA A 78 3.36 -12.51 -5.79
N CYS A 79 3.87 -11.62 -4.93
CA CYS A 79 5.22 -11.65 -4.42
C CYS A 79 5.23 -12.18 -2.98
N PRO A 80 5.04 -13.49 -2.73
CA PRO A 80 5.38 -14.05 -1.45
C PRO A 80 6.90 -13.96 -1.33
N GLY A 81 7.41 -13.05 -0.48
CA GLY A 81 8.71 -13.31 0.12
C GLY A 81 8.62 -14.70 0.73
N GLY A 82 9.42 -15.63 0.21
CA GLY A 82 9.23 -17.05 0.41
C GLY A 82 9.11 -17.43 1.88
N GLU A 83 7.97 -18.01 2.25
CA GLU A 83 7.82 -19.01 3.30
C GLU A 83 6.49 -19.73 3.05
N ALA A 84 6.51 -20.55 2.00
CA ALA A 84 5.62 -21.70 1.86
C ALA A 84 6.53 -22.93 1.72
N ALA A 85 7.10 -23.36 2.84
CA ALA A 85 7.71 -24.67 3.04
C ALA A 85 7.66 -24.93 4.55
N GLY A 86 7.02 -25.97 5.07
CA GLY A 86 6.21 -27.04 4.53
C GLY A 86 5.52 -27.74 5.71
#